data_AF-A0A519IR42-F1
#
_entry.id   AF-A0A519IR42-F1
#
_cell.length_a   1.000
_cell.length_b   1.000
_cell.length_c   1.000
_cell.angle_alpha   90.00
_cell.angle_beta   90.00
_cell.angle_gamma   90.00
#
_symmetry.space_group_name_H-M   'P 1'
#
loop_
_entity.id
_entity.type
_entity.pdbx_description
1 polymer ?
#
loop_
_entity_poly.entity_id
_entity_poly.type
_entity_poly.pdbx_seq_one_letter_code
_entity_poly.pdbx_strand_id
1 'polypeptide(L)'
;MQPLFRSALLAFALSLAAAGNAHALGIDMPYGAFAAAPDVDWVQVCGDWPAPPAKDDSRRGAYRVVHATRYAQSFLYIQWLRRDDNDTAHEVKTMGVAALNNDHASISLSQMRCQATPQGIRFTARAESGHDDSVFRITIDAGHRPGALRYRTTPLR
;
A
#
# COMPACT_ATOMS: atom_id res chain seq x y z
N MET A 1 -60.94 35.64 29.00
CA MET A 1 -60.41 36.29 27.79
C MET A 1 -59.20 35.50 27.29
N GLN A 2 -59.38 34.69 26.24
CA GLN A 2 -58.34 34.37 25.25
C GLN A 2 -58.50 35.42 24.12
N PRO A 3 -57.46 35.78 23.31
CA PRO A 3 -56.77 34.79 22.49
C PRO A 3 -55.31 35.05 22.03
N LEU A 4 -54.69 33.95 21.59
CA LEU A 4 -53.83 33.78 20.40
C LEU A 4 -52.55 34.64 20.26
N PHE A 5 -51.39 33.96 20.25
CA PHE A 5 -50.63 33.83 19.00
C PHE A 5 -49.96 32.45 18.90
N ARG A 6 -50.45 31.68 17.92
CA ARG A 6 -49.82 30.49 17.35
C ARG A 6 -48.70 30.93 16.40
N SER A 7 -47.58 30.21 16.38
CA SER A 7 -46.84 29.73 15.19
C SER A 7 -45.56 29.05 15.70
N ALA A 8 -45.41 27.72 15.62
CA ALA A 8 -44.96 26.97 14.44
C ALA A 8 -43.48 27.28 14.11
N LEU A 9 -42.58 26.36 13.74
CA LEU A 9 -42.48 24.93 13.52
C LEU A 9 -40.97 24.73 13.23
N LEU A 10 -40.40 23.61 13.69
CA LEU A 10 -39.26 22.89 13.08
C LEU A 10 -37.89 23.57 12.88
N ALA A 11 -36.90 22.66 12.77
CA ALA A 11 -35.50 22.84 12.40
C ALA A 11 -34.62 23.38 13.55
N PHE A 12 -33.78 22.56 14.18
CA PHE A 12 -32.61 21.97 13.53
C PHE A 12 -32.17 20.69 14.27
N ALA A 13 -32.82 19.57 13.97
CA ALA A 13 -32.27 18.24 14.22
C ALA A 13 -31.56 17.79 12.95
N LEU A 14 -30.33 18.28 12.70
CA LEU A 14 -29.42 17.79 11.66
C LEU A 14 -28.03 18.40 11.84
N SER A 15 -27.33 18.02 12.91
CA SER A 15 -25.86 18.12 12.99
C SER A 15 -25.23 16.72 13.13
N LEU A 16 -25.91 15.71 12.57
CA LEU A 16 -25.39 14.36 12.37
C LEU A 16 -25.21 14.10 10.87
N ALA A 17 -24.45 14.96 10.21
CA ALA A 17 -24.00 14.70 8.84
C ALA A 17 -22.62 15.32 8.64
N ALA A 18 -21.70 14.49 8.17
CA ALA A 18 -20.38 14.84 7.69
C ALA A 18 -19.27 15.09 8.73
N ALA A 19 -19.09 14.17 9.68
CA ALA A 19 -17.74 13.60 9.83
C ALA A 19 -17.53 12.64 8.65
N GLY A 20 -17.51 13.22 7.44
CA GLY A 20 -17.13 12.50 6.25
C GLY A 20 -15.68 12.12 6.48
N ASN A 21 -15.40 10.83 6.58
CA ASN A 21 -14.11 10.34 6.18
C ASN A 21 -13.99 10.67 4.70
N ALA A 22 -13.60 11.90 4.39
CA ALA A 22 -13.14 12.30 3.07
C ALA A 22 -11.80 11.59 2.89
N HIS A 23 -11.86 10.27 2.70
CA HIS A 23 -10.81 9.57 2.01
C HIS A 23 -10.79 10.25 0.65
N ALA A 24 -9.79 11.11 0.45
CA ALA A 24 -9.45 11.54 -0.88
C ALA A 24 -9.13 10.24 -1.62
N LEU A 25 -10.07 9.76 -2.44
CA LEU A 25 -9.95 8.51 -3.18
C LEU A 25 -8.83 8.66 -4.19
N GLY A 26 -7.63 8.25 -3.79
CA GLY A 26 -6.45 8.11 -4.63
C GLY A 26 -6.73 7.44 -5.96
N ILE A 27 -5.93 7.76 -6.96
CA ILE A 27 -5.99 7.02 -8.21
C ILE A 27 -5.32 5.67 -7.97
N ASP A 28 -6.07 4.56 -8.05
CA ASP A 28 -5.48 3.22 -8.05
C ASP A 28 -4.70 3.01 -9.36
N MET A 29 -3.39 3.24 -9.33
CA MET A 29 -2.51 3.03 -10.49
C MET A 29 -1.88 1.64 -10.48
N PRO A 30 -1.95 0.89 -11.59
CA PRO A 30 -1.20 -0.35 -11.73
C PRO A 30 0.30 -0.03 -11.85
N TYR A 31 1.16 -0.95 -11.41
CA TYR A 31 2.61 -0.78 -11.51
C TYR A 31 3.10 -0.50 -12.94
N GLY A 32 2.43 -1.04 -13.97
CA GLY A 32 2.76 -0.78 -15.37
C GLY A 32 2.67 0.70 -15.79
N ALA A 33 1.95 1.54 -15.02
CA ALA A 33 1.92 2.99 -15.25
C ALA A 33 3.26 3.69 -14.93
N PHE A 34 4.14 3.02 -14.18
CA PHE A 34 5.46 3.49 -13.75
C PHE A 34 6.59 2.82 -14.54
N ALA A 35 6.28 2.19 -15.68
CA ALA A 35 7.27 1.52 -16.53
C ALA A 35 8.33 2.49 -17.12
N ALA A 36 8.07 3.81 -17.07
CA ALA A 36 9.04 4.84 -17.38
C ALA A 36 9.87 5.22 -16.13
N ALA A 37 11.18 5.36 -16.31
CA ALA A 37 12.16 5.39 -15.23
C ALA A 37 12.16 6.59 -14.25
N PRO A 38 11.48 7.75 -14.42
CA PRO A 38 11.56 8.79 -13.40
C PRO A 38 10.58 8.61 -12.23
N ASP A 39 9.55 7.76 -12.34
CA ASP A 39 8.49 7.71 -11.32
C ASP A 39 8.71 6.63 -10.25
N VAL A 40 9.73 5.78 -10.38
CA VAL A 40 10.13 4.81 -9.34
C VAL A 40 11.23 5.44 -8.48
N ASP A 41 10.94 5.69 -7.22
CA ASP A 41 11.87 6.33 -6.30
C ASP A 41 12.94 5.35 -5.82
N TRP A 42 12.52 4.12 -5.47
CA TRP A 42 13.45 3.07 -5.04
C TRP A 42 12.87 1.67 -5.14
N VAL A 43 13.76 0.68 -5.13
CA VAL A 43 13.46 -0.75 -5.13
C VAL A 43 14.27 -1.43 -4.02
N GLN A 44 13.58 -2.20 -3.16
CA GLN A 44 14.20 -3.01 -2.12
C GLN A 44 13.94 -4.49 -2.35
N VAL A 45 14.99 -5.27 -2.59
CA VAL A 45 14.91 -6.74 -2.63
C VAL A 45 14.79 -7.25 -1.19
N CYS A 46 13.76 -8.05 -0.91
CA CYS A 46 13.42 -8.48 0.45
C CYS A 46 13.74 -9.95 0.76
N GLY A 47 14.22 -10.71 -0.22
CA GLY A 47 14.64 -12.10 -0.05
C GLY A 47 14.11 -13.00 -1.15
N ASP A 48 14.43 -14.28 -1.05
CA ASP A 48 14.02 -15.29 -2.03
C ASP A 48 12.61 -15.82 -1.73
N TRP A 49 11.90 -16.20 -2.78
CA TRP A 49 10.69 -17.02 -2.66
C TRP A 49 10.86 -18.33 -3.42
N PRO A 50 10.30 -19.43 -2.89
CA PRO A 50 10.32 -20.73 -3.56
C PRO A 50 9.32 -20.68 -4.72
N ALA A 51 9.71 -19.98 -5.79
CA ALA A 51 8.98 -19.96 -7.04
C ALA A 51 8.67 -21.40 -7.47
N PRO A 52 7.48 -21.69 -8.03
CA PRO A 52 7.19 -23.02 -8.54
C PRO A 52 8.34 -23.48 -9.44
N PRO A 53 8.89 -24.69 -9.23
CA PRO A 53 10.00 -25.18 -10.03
C PRO A 53 9.62 -25.08 -11.50
N ALA A 54 10.54 -24.56 -12.31
CA ALA A 54 10.47 -24.74 -13.74
C ALA A 54 10.92 -26.18 -14.05
N LYS A 55 11.04 -26.56 -15.34
CA LYS A 55 11.51 -27.90 -15.72
C LYS A 55 12.88 -28.27 -15.09
N ASP A 56 13.61 -27.31 -14.53
CA ASP A 56 14.77 -27.50 -13.68
C ASP A 56 14.53 -26.94 -12.26
N ASP A 57 15.03 -27.64 -11.25
CA ASP A 57 14.99 -27.25 -9.83
C ASP A 57 15.89 -26.02 -9.50
N SER A 58 16.37 -25.30 -10.52
CA SER A 58 17.36 -24.22 -10.38
C SER A 58 16.76 -22.85 -10.05
N ARG A 59 15.46 -22.64 -10.36
CA ARG A 59 14.89 -21.30 -10.41
C ARG A 59 14.35 -20.83 -9.06
N ARG A 60 15.13 -20.00 -8.38
CA ARG A 60 14.68 -19.22 -7.21
C ARG A 60 14.04 -17.92 -7.69
N GLY A 61 12.95 -17.54 -7.05
CA GLY A 61 12.37 -16.22 -7.26
C GLY A 61 12.84 -15.24 -6.19
N ALA A 62 12.60 -13.95 -6.39
CA ALA A 62 12.83 -12.92 -5.37
C ALA A 62 11.57 -12.11 -5.09
N TYR A 63 11.39 -11.73 -3.82
CA TYR A 63 10.47 -10.67 -3.43
C TYR A 63 11.17 -9.32 -3.59
N ARG A 64 10.50 -8.34 -4.18
CA ARG A 64 10.91 -6.94 -4.08
C ARG A 64 9.76 -6.04 -3.67
N VAL A 65 10.09 -5.00 -2.93
CA VAL A 65 9.20 -3.88 -2.63
C VAL A 65 9.62 -2.72 -3.51
N VAL A 66 8.65 -2.06 -4.13
CA VAL A 66 8.89 -0.90 -4.98
C VAL A 66 8.08 0.26 -4.47
N HIS A 67 8.71 1.41 -4.32
CA HIS A 67 8.05 2.67 -4.04
C HIS A 67 8.20 3.60 -5.24
N ALA A 68 7.13 4.31 -5.52
CA ALA A 68 6.99 5.19 -6.65
C ALA A 68 6.19 6.43 -6.24
N THR A 69 6.44 7.54 -6.90
CA THR A 69 5.71 8.79 -6.67
C THR A 69 5.23 9.35 -7.99
N ARG A 70 3.94 9.69 -8.06
CA ARG A 70 3.39 10.45 -9.18
C ARG A 70 2.26 11.34 -8.69
N TYR A 71 2.13 12.54 -9.25
CA TYR A 71 1.12 13.52 -8.84
C TYR A 71 1.12 13.81 -7.33
N ALA A 72 2.32 13.88 -6.73
CA ALA A 72 2.53 14.05 -5.29
C ALA A 72 1.94 12.95 -4.39
N GLN A 73 1.56 11.81 -4.96
CA GLN A 73 1.06 10.65 -4.25
C GLN A 73 2.09 9.51 -4.26
N SER A 74 2.25 8.83 -3.12
CA SER A 74 3.11 7.66 -3.01
C SER A 74 2.36 6.36 -3.32
N PHE A 75 3.08 5.44 -3.97
CA PHE A 75 2.60 4.12 -4.35
C PHE A 75 3.59 3.07 -3.88
N LEU A 76 3.07 2.02 -3.25
CA LEU A 76 3.86 0.89 -2.76
C LEU A 76 3.38 -0.41 -3.40
N TYR A 77 4.33 -1.14 -3.97
CA TYR A 77 4.10 -2.40 -4.65
C TYR A 77 4.98 -3.51 -4.09
N ILE A 78 4.45 -4.72 -4.08
CA ILE A 78 5.17 -5.95 -3.76
C ILE A 78 5.16 -6.82 -5.00
N GLN A 79 6.33 -7.28 -5.40
CA GLN A 79 6.50 -8.08 -6.61
C GLN A 79 7.16 -9.41 -6.31
N TRP A 80 6.59 -10.44 -6.91
CA TRP A 80 7.16 -11.77 -7.01
C TRP A 80 7.86 -11.84 -8.37
N LEU A 81 9.17 -11.95 -8.36
CA LEU A 81 9.99 -12.07 -9.55
C LEU A 81 10.47 -13.50 -9.72
N ARG A 82 10.62 -13.94 -10.96
CA ARG A 82 11.31 -15.19 -11.32
C ARG A 82 12.44 -14.85 -12.26
N ARG A 83 13.63 -15.42 -12.03
CA ARG A 83 14.74 -15.34 -12.99
C ARG A 83 14.64 -16.49 -14.00
N ASP A 84 14.92 -16.20 -15.26
CA ASP A 84 15.08 -17.23 -16.30
C ASP A 84 16.55 -17.67 -16.43
N ASP A 85 16.83 -18.54 -17.40
CA ASP A 85 18.16 -19.13 -17.61
C ASP A 85 19.20 -18.11 -18.10
N ASN A 86 18.75 -16.93 -18.55
CA ASN A 86 19.59 -15.81 -18.97
C ASN A 86 19.77 -14.78 -17.83
N ASP A 87 19.43 -15.13 -16.59
CA ASP A 87 19.41 -14.25 -15.42
C ASP A 87 18.49 -13.01 -15.60
N THR A 88 17.51 -13.09 -16.49
CA THR A 88 16.53 -12.01 -16.67
C THR A 88 15.41 -12.16 -15.65
N ALA A 89 15.13 -11.10 -14.90
CA ALA A 89 14.05 -11.08 -13.92
C ALA A 89 12.70 -10.75 -14.60
N HIS A 90 11.77 -11.70 -14.51
CA HIS A 90 10.40 -11.57 -15.00
C HIS A 90 9.44 -11.39 -13.85
N GLU A 91 8.52 -10.45 -14.00
CA GLU A 91 7.41 -10.30 -13.07
C GLU A 91 6.47 -11.52 -13.16
N VAL A 92 6.27 -12.21 -12.04
CA VAL A 92 5.23 -13.25 -11.90
C VAL A 92 3.94 -12.62 -11.37
N LYS A 93 4.04 -11.70 -10.41
CA LYS A 93 2.90 -10.99 -9.86
C LYS A 93 3.33 -9.67 -9.22
N THR A 94 2.52 -8.63 -9.41
CA THR A 94 2.55 -7.40 -8.62
C THR A 94 1.28 -7.22 -7.82
N MET A 95 1.42 -6.75 -6.58
CA MET A 95 0.32 -6.30 -5.73
C MET A 95 0.60 -4.88 -5.25
N GLY A 96 -0.35 -3.97 -5.43
CA GLY A 96 -0.33 -2.67 -4.76
C GLY A 96 -0.86 -2.77 -3.33
N VAL A 97 -0.38 -1.89 -2.45
CA VAL A 97 -0.95 -1.74 -1.11
C VAL A 97 -2.06 -0.70 -1.19
N ALA A 98 -3.30 -1.13 -1.48
CA ALA A 98 -4.43 -0.24 -1.75
C ALA A 98 -4.63 0.87 -0.68
N ALA A 99 -4.44 0.53 0.60
CA ALA A 99 -4.56 1.50 1.69
C ALA A 99 -3.55 2.67 1.63
N LEU A 100 -2.39 2.49 0.99
CA LEU A 100 -1.42 3.55 0.75
C LEU A 100 -1.61 4.16 -0.65
N ASN A 101 -1.83 3.30 -1.64
CA ASN A 101 -1.93 3.69 -3.05
C ASN A 101 -3.22 4.46 -3.39
N ASN A 102 -4.21 4.49 -2.49
CA ASN A 102 -5.49 5.15 -2.68
C ASN A 102 -5.74 6.28 -1.66
N ASP A 103 -4.69 6.75 -0.95
CA ASP A 103 -4.84 7.76 0.12
C ASP A 103 -4.55 9.20 -0.34
N HIS A 104 -4.16 9.41 -1.61
CA HIS A 104 -3.75 10.72 -2.15
C HIS A 104 -2.63 11.45 -1.38
N ALA A 105 -1.96 10.78 -0.45
CA ALA A 105 -0.91 11.34 0.38
C ALA A 105 0.49 11.01 -0.17
N SER A 106 1.45 11.89 0.08
CA SER A 106 2.85 11.49 0.10
C SER A 106 3.11 10.68 1.37
N ILE A 107 3.80 9.55 1.24
CA ILE A 107 4.18 8.70 2.36
C ILE A 107 5.70 8.53 2.32
N SER A 108 6.38 9.06 3.34
CA SER A 108 7.81 8.84 3.53
C SER A 108 8.04 7.57 4.34
N LEU A 109 8.90 6.67 3.85
CA LEU A 109 9.26 5.43 4.53
C LEU A 109 10.68 5.48 5.07
N SER A 110 10.85 5.08 6.33
CA SER A 110 12.14 4.98 7.02
C SER A 110 12.21 3.72 7.88
N GLN A 111 13.40 3.41 8.42
CA GLN A 111 13.62 2.21 9.25
C GLN A 111 13.12 0.91 8.59
N MET A 112 13.31 0.84 7.27
CA MET A 112 12.84 -0.26 6.45
C MET A 112 13.60 -1.55 6.77
N ARG A 113 12.86 -2.63 6.97
CA ARG A 113 13.43 -3.95 7.26
C ARG A 113 12.65 -5.02 6.51
N CYS A 114 13.39 -5.84 5.78
CA CYS A 114 12.88 -7.11 5.26
C CYS A 114 13.37 -8.26 6.17
N GLN A 115 12.49 -9.20 6.47
CA GLN A 115 12.81 -10.39 7.24
C GLN A 115 12.17 -11.61 6.56
N ALA A 116 12.97 -12.65 6.33
CA ALA A 116 12.43 -13.95 5.92
C ALA A 116 11.62 -14.58 7.06
N THR A 117 10.53 -15.24 6.71
CA THR A 117 9.63 -15.97 7.61
C THR A 117 9.37 -17.36 7.03
N PRO A 118 8.89 -18.33 7.82
CA PRO A 118 8.51 -19.63 7.28
C PRO A 118 7.46 -19.56 6.17
N GLN A 119 6.61 -18.52 6.17
CA GLN A 119 5.50 -18.33 5.24
C GLN A 119 5.84 -17.46 4.02
N GLY A 120 7.02 -16.83 3.98
CA GLY A 120 7.41 -15.84 2.96
C GLY A 120 8.30 -14.76 3.54
N ILE A 121 8.03 -13.48 3.25
CA ILE A 121 8.72 -12.35 3.86
C ILE A 121 7.79 -11.50 4.73
N ARG A 122 8.41 -10.76 5.65
CA ARG A 122 7.83 -9.63 6.35
C ARG A 122 8.64 -8.38 6.05
N PHE A 123 7.99 -7.38 5.47
CA PHE A 123 8.52 -6.02 5.36
C PHE A 123 7.89 -5.15 6.45
N THR A 124 8.72 -4.38 7.15
CA THR A 124 8.27 -3.37 8.11
C THR A 124 8.97 -2.06 7.84
N ALA A 125 8.26 -0.95 7.99
CA ALA A 125 8.83 0.39 7.92
C ALA A 125 8.07 1.33 8.86
N ARG A 126 8.76 2.37 9.33
CA ARG A 126 8.12 3.57 9.83
C ARG A 126 7.62 4.37 8.62
N ALA A 127 6.39 4.85 8.70
CA ALA A 127 5.72 5.65 7.68
C ALA A 127 5.26 6.97 8.29
N GLU A 128 5.46 8.05 7.54
CA GLU A 128 5.01 9.39 7.87
C GLU A 128 4.11 9.89 6.74
N SER A 129 2.86 10.24 7.07
CA SER A 129 1.87 10.70 6.11
C SER A 129 1.93 12.21 5.94
N GLY A 130 2.08 12.69 4.71
CA GLY A 130 2.00 14.11 4.39
C GLY A 130 0.57 14.68 4.42
N HIS A 131 -0.45 13.86 4.70
CA HIS A 131 -1.85 14.33 4.79
C HIS A 131 -2.16 15.00 6.15
N ASP A 132 -1.71 14.37 7.24
CA ASP A 132 -2.06 14.73 8.62
C ASP A 132 -0.85 14.67 9.57
N ASP A 133 0.36 14.57 9.03
CA ASP A 133 1.62 14.34 9.75
C ASP A 133 1.57 13.11 10.68
N SER A 134 0.64 12.18 10.44
CA SER A 134 0.53 10.99 11.25
C SER A 134 1.71 10.07 11.01
N VAL A 135 2.13 9.42 12.09
CA VAL A 135 3.22 8.48 12.07
C VAL A 135 2.70 7.11 12.47
N PHE A 136 3.02 6.11 11.65
CA PHE A 136 2.63 4.74 11.91
C PHE A 136 3.71 3.78 11.42
N ARG A 137 3.64 2.54 11.90
CA ARG A 137 4.44 1.44 11.37
C ARG A 137 3.60 0.63 10.42
N ILE A 138 4.11 0.41 9.22
CA ILE A 138 3.53 -0.55 8.27
C ILE A 138 4.16 -1.92 8.48
N THR A 139 3.35 -2.95 8.32
CA THR A 139 3.79 -4.35 8.24
C THR A 139 3.13 -4.99 7.04
N ILE A 140 3.94 -5.54 6.15
CA ILE A 140 3.51 -6.25 4.95
C ILE A 140 4.04 -7.68 5.05
N ASP A 141 3.14 -8.65 5.14
CA ASP A 141 3.48 -10.06 4.97
C ASP A 141 3.19 -10.45 3.52
N ALA A 142 4.21 -10.93 2.80
CA ALA A 142 4.05 -11.48 1.46
C ALA A 142 4.38 -12.98 1.50
N GLY A 143 3.43 -13.80 1.08
CA GLY A 143 3.54 -15.26 1.16
C GLY A 143 4.16 -15.89 -0.08
N HIS A 144 4.53 -17.17 0.04
CA HIS A 144 5.11 -17.96 -1.06
C HIS A 144 4.17 -18.12 -2.27
N ARG A 145 2.86 -18.07 -2.07
CA ARG A 145 1.90 -18.03 -3.20
C ARG A 145 1.86 -16.61 -3.77
N PRO A 146 2.16 -16.39 -5.07
CA PRO A 146 2.10 -15.07 -5.67
C PRO A 146 0.77 -14.36 -5.44
N GLY A 147 0.85 -13.12 -4.96
CA GLY A 147 -0.32 -12.32 -4.61
C GLY A 147 -0.91 -12.59 -3.22
N ALA A 148 -0.36 -13.53 -2.45
CA ALA A 148 -0.69 -13.64 -1.03
C ALA A 148 -0.05 -12.47 -0.27
N LEU A 149 -0.84 -11.42 -0.03
CA LEU A 149 -0.41 -10.19 0.63
C LEU A 149 -1.31 -9.90 1.83
N ARG A 150 -0.72 -9.56 2.98
CA ARG A 150 -1.43 -9.00 4.13
C ARG A 150 -0.76 -7.72 4.58
N TYR A 151 -1.52 -6.64 4.62
CA TYR A 151 -1.09 -5.34 5.11
C TYR A 151 -1.69 -5.04 6.47
N ARG A 152 -0.90 -4.41 7.36
CA ARG A 152 -1.32 -3.92 8.67
C ARG A 152 -0.59 -2.63 9.00
N THR A 153 -1.26 -1.74 9.74
CA THR A 153 -0.67 -0.54 10.34
C THR A 153 -0.69 -0.63 11.86
N THR A 154 0.18 0.12 12.51
CA THR A 154 0.15 0.35 13.95
C THR A 154 0.59 1.79 14.20
N PRO A 155 -0.27 2.65 14.79
CA PRO A 155 0.12 4.02 15.12
C PRO A 155 1.39 4.07 15.97
N LEU A 156 2.26 5.03 15.70
CA LEU A 156 3.42 5.34 16.53
C LEU A 156 3.10 6.65 17.24
N ARG A 157 3.09 6.60 18.58
CA ARG A 157 2.92 7.79 19.42
C ARG A 157 4.19 8.62 19.47
#